data_AF-A0A945UI11-F1
#
_entry.id   AF-A0A945UI11-F1
#
_cell.length_a   1.000
_cell.length_b   1.000
_cell.length_c   1.000
_cell.angle_alpha   90.00
_cell.angle_beta   90.00
_cell.angle_gamma   90.00
#
_symmetry.space_group_name_H-M   'P 1'
#
loop_
_entity.id
_entity.type
_entity.pdbx_description
1 polymer ?
#
loop_
_entity_poly.entity_id
_entity_poly.type
_entity_poly.pdbx_seq_one_letter_code
_entity_poly.pdbx_strand_id
1 'polypeptide(L)'
;MVEAGCSIACSTNFSTLSKAPLLRTITVPSQVIHGMDDPLLNIAGGEDTAANIPGADFHAIAGMGHETPALLSPVLADLIGGFANRVDEAAG
;
A
#
# COMPACT_ATOMS: atom_id res chain seq x y z
N MET A 1 -17.29 -2.25 -21.85
CA MET A 1 -18.29 -3.08 -21.15
C MET A 1 -17.81 -4.52 -21.17
N VAL A 2 -16.93 -4.90 -20.24
CA VAL A 2 -16.53 -6.30 -20.05
C VAL A 2 -16.86 -6.67 -18.60
N GLU A 3 -18.05 -7.26 -18.49
CA GLU A 3 -18.57 -8.25 -17.56
C GLU A 3 -17.93 -8.43 -16.17
N ALA A 4 -18.78 -8.23 -15.17
CA ALA A 4 -18.65 -8.80 -13.84
C ALA A 4 -18.72 -10.34 -13.94
N GLY A 5 -17.63 -11.03 -13.57
CA GLY A 5 -17.56 -12.48 -13.51
C GLY A 5 -17.01 -12.94 -12.17
N CYS A 6 -17.89 -13.15 -11.20
CA CYS A 6 -17.62 -14.02 -10.06
C CYS A 6 -17.36 -15.43 -10.59
N SER A 7 -16.11 -15.88 -10.64
CA SER A 7 -15.78 -17.29 -10.79
C SER A 7 -14.79 -17.69 -9.69
N ILE A 8 -15.20 -18.68 -8.90
CA ILE A 8 -14.31 -19.44 -8.04
C ILE A 8 -13.40 -20.24 -8.97
N ALA A 9 -12.26 -19.68 -9.33
CA ALA A 9 -11.21 -20.37 -10.07
C ALA A 9 -10.20 -20.96 -9.08
N CYS A 10 -10.38 -22.24 -8.79
CA CYS A 10 -9.46 -23.09 -8.03
C CYS A 10 -8.26 -23.51 -8.90
N SER A 11 -7.41 -22.56 -9.29
CA SER A 11 -6.05 -22.83 -9.77
C SER A 11 -5.10 -21.81 -9.14
N THR A 12 -4.40 -22.25 -8.10
CA THR A 12 -3.54 -21.44 -7.24
C THR A 12 -2.25 -21.05 -7.96
N ASN A 13 -2.28 -19.93 -8.68
CA ASN A 13 -1.09 -19.13 -8.97
C ASN A 13 -1.22 -17.82 -8.19
N PHE A 14 -0.33 -17.56 -7.24
CA PHE A 14 -0.39 -16.38 -6.38
C PHE A 14 -0.30 -15.06 -7.18
N SER A 15 0.23 -15.12 -8.41
CA SER A 15 0.36 -13.97 -9.31
C SER A 15 -0.90 -13.60 -10.10
N THR A 16 -1.91 -14.47 -10.20
CA THR A 16 -3.11 -14.20 -11.03
C THR A 16 -4.29 -13.63 -10.24
N LEU A 17 -4.26 -13.65 -8.91
CA LEU A 17 -5.32 -13.10 -8.07
C LEU A 17 -5.03 -11.64 -7.72
N SER A 18 -5.76 -10.73 -8.38
CA SER A 18 -5.73 -9.31 -8.04
C SER A 18 -6.30 -9.07 -6.65
N LYS A 19 -5.60 -8.25 -5.86
CA LYS A 19 -6.01 -7.85 -4.51
C LYS A 19 -6.87 -6.58 -4.54
N ALA A 20 -6.97 -5.91 -5.70
CA ALA A 20 -7.70 -4.67 -5.87
C ALA A 20 -9.16 -4.72 -5.38
N PRO A 21 -9.95 -5.79 -5.60
CA PRO A 21 -11.32 -5.84 -5.07
C PRO A 21 -11.38 -5.76 -3.54
N LEU A 22 -10.40 -6.33 -2.83
CA LEU A 22 -10.32 -6.29 -1.37
C LEU A 22 -9.77 -4.95 -0.86
N LEU A 23 -8.79 -4.36 -1.55
CA LEU A 23 -8.25 -3.06 -1.18
C LEU A 23 -9.34 -1.96 -1.21
N ARG A 24 -10.26 -2.06 -2.17
CA ARG A 24 -11.39 -1.12 -2.30
C ARG A 24 -12.42 -1.21 -1.17
N THR A 25 -12.41 -2.28 -0.37
CA THR A 25 -13.32 -2.39 0.79
C THR A 25 -12.77 -1.75 2.06
N ILE A 26 -11.53 -1.25 2.04
CA ILE A 26 -10.93 -0.58 3.18
C ILE A 26 -11.59 0.80 3.35
N THR A 27 -12.20 1.02 4.51
CA THR A 27 -12.92 2.26 4.86
C THR A 27 -12.21 3.09 5.93
N VAL A 28 -11.16 2.55 6.53
CA VAL A 28 -10.36 3.25 7.54
C VAL A 28 -9.27 4.08 6.86
N PRO A 29 -8.84 5.21 7.47
CA PRO A 29 -7.69 5.95 6.99
C PRO A 29 -6.51 5.01 6.76
N SER A 30 -5.83 5.17 5.64
CA SER A 30 -4.75 4.28 5.22
C SER A 30 -3.62 5.08 4.57
N GLN A 31 -2.39 4.57 4.68
CA GLN A 31 -1.26 5.09 3.90
C GLN A 31 -0.39 3.93 3.42
N VAL A 32 0.30 4.15 2.31
CA VAL A 32 1.20 3.18 1.68
C VAL A 32 2.59 3.81 1.60
N ILE A 33 3.58 3.16 2.22
CA ILE A 33 4.98 3.57 2.16
C ILE A 33 5.72 2.52 1.33
N HIS A 34 6.40 2.93 0.26
CA HIS A 34 7.12 2.02 -0.64
C HIS A 34 8.50 2.56 -1.00
N GLY A 35 9.48 1.65 -1.13
CA GLY A 35 10.86 2.01 -1.43
C GLY A 35 11.10 2.11 -2.93
N MET A 36 11.62 3.26 -3.38
CA MET A 36 11.85 3.48 -4.82
C MET A 36 12.91 2.54 -5.40
N ASP A 37 13.83 2.08 -4.56
CA ASP A 37 14.97 1.26 -4.93
C ASP A 37 14.80 -0.20 -4.50
N ASP A 38 13.56 -0.66 -4.25
CA ASP A 38 13.27 -2.06 -3.92
C ASP A 38 13.51 -2.96 -5.16
N PRO A 39 14.52 -3.86 -5.12
CA PRO A 39 14.84 -4.72 -6.25
C PRO A 39 13.89 -5.91 -6.40
N LEU A 40 13.08 -6.21 -5.38
CA LEU A 40 12.14 -7.33 -5.36
C LEU A 40 10.73 -6.89 -5.75
N LEU A 41 10.30 -5.71 -5.29
CA LEU A 41 8.96 -5.19 -5.51
C LEU A 41 9.00 -3.83 -6.21
N ASN A 42 8.56 -3.81 -7.46
CA ASN A 42 8.46 -2.59 -8.25
C ASN A 42 7.54 -1.55 -7.56
N ILE A 43 7.98 -0.29 -7.57
CA ILE A 43 7.23 0.87 -7.06
C ILE A 43 5.79 0.94 -7.59
N ALA A 44 5.55 0.50 -8.83
CA ALA A 44 4.22 0.45 -9.44
C ALA A 44 3.23 -0.42 -8.65
N GLY A 45 3.71 -1.43 -7.91
CA GLY A 45 2.87 -2.22 -7.02
C GLY A 45 2.40 -1.43 -5.80
N GLY A 46 3.25 -0.56 -5.24
CA GLY A 46 2.89 0.37 -4.18
C GLY A 46 1.89 1.42 -4.66
N GLU A 47 2.13 1.98 -5.85
CA GLU A 47 1.22 2.94 -6.50
C GLU A 47 -0.16 2.32 -6.78
N ASP A 48 -0.21 1.12 -7.36
CA ASP A 48 -1.46 0.40 -7.61
C ASP A 48 -2.19 0.06 -6.30
N THR A 49 -1.44 -0.28 -5.24
CA THR A 49 -2.02 -0.52 -3.92
C THR A 49 -2.69 0.75 -3.37
N ALA A 50 -1.99 1.88 -3.39
CA ALA A 50 -2.53 3.16 -2.92
C ALA A 50 -3.74 3.60 -3.76
N ALA A 51 -3.67 3.46 -5.09
CA ALA A 51 -4.75 3.83 -6.00
C ALA A 51 -6.04 3.02 -5.79
N ASN A 52 -5.93 1.78 -5.29
CA ASN A 52 -7.09 0.93 -5.01
C ASN A 52 -7.65 1.08 -3.60
N ILE A 53 -6.98 1.79 -2.69
CA ILE A 53 -7.49 2.09 -1.34
C ILE A 53 -8.11 3.50 -1.35
N PRO A 54 -9.42 3.65 -1.07
CA PRO A 54 -10.07 4.95 -1.06
C PRO A 54 -9.42 5.90 -0.06
N GLY A 55 -8.92 7.05 -0.56
CA GLY A 55 -8.32 8.09 0.27
C GLY A 55 -6.96 7.75 0.89
N ALA A 56 -6.27 6.73 0.38
CA ALA A 56 -4.92 6.40 0.87
C ALA A 56 -3.88 7.41 0.40
N ASP A 57 -2.98 7.77 1.32
CA ASP A 57 -1.75 8.50 1.01
C ASP A 57 -0.68 7.54 0.46
N PHE A 58 0.14 8.00 -0.48
CA PHE A 58 1.28 7.24 -1.00
C PHE A 58 2.59 7.98 -0.74
N HIS A 59 3.58 7.26 -0.22
CA HIS A 59 4.91 7.76 0.09
C HIS A 59 5.98 6.90 -0.58
N ALA A 60 6.60 7.45 -1.63
CA ALA A 60 7.76 6.85 -2.27
C ALA A 60 9.05 7.34 -1.59
N ILE A 61 9.84 6.42 -1.06
CA ILE A 61 11.08 6.73 -0.32
C ILE A 61 12.30 6.41 -1.19
N ALA A 62 13.02 7.46 -1.60
CA ALA A 62 14.29 7.32 -2.29
C ALA A 62 15.37 6.73 -1.37
N GLY A 63 16.19 5.82 -1.88
CA GLY A 63 17.21 5.11 -1.12
C GLY A 63 16.69 3.95 -0.27
N MET A 64 15.37 3.70 -0.28
CA MET A 64 14.78 2.57 0.43
C MET A 64 14.64 1.38 -0.52
N GLY A 65 15.37 0.31 -0.21
CA GLY A 65 15.25 -0.99 -0.88
C GLY A 65 14.20 -1.89 -0.21
N HIS A 66 14.31 -3.20 -0.47
CA HIS A 66 13.45 -4.20 0.18
C HIS A 66 13.70 -4.28 1.69
N GLU A 67 14.97 -4.24 2.08
CA GLU A 67 15.37 -4.08 3.48
C GLU A 67 15.51 -2.59 3.79
N THR A 68 14.91 -2.16 4.89
CA THR A 68 14.93 -0.77 5.34
C THR A 68 16.19 -0.50 6.16
N PRO A 69 17.12 0.36 5.69
CA PRO A 69 18.30 0.71 6.48
C PRO A 69 17.91 1.50 7.73
N ALA A 70 18.63 1.29 8.84
CA ALA A 70 18.37 2.00 10.10
C ALA A 70 18.45 3.54 9.97
N LEU A 71 19.16 4.05 8.95
CA LEU A 71 19.21 5.48 8.63
C LEU A 71 17.83 6.06 8.26
N LEU A 72 16.93 5.24 7.72
CA LEU A 72 15.57 5.64 7.36
C LEU A 72 14.59 5.55 8.54
N SER A 73 15.00 4.99 9.68
CA SER A 73 14.12 4.85 10.85
C SER A 73 13.48 6.16 11.30
N PRO A 74 14.17 7.32 11.34
CA PRO A 74 13.53 8.60 11.69
C PRO A 74 12.44 8.99 10.68
N VAL A 75 12.69 8.83 9.39
CA VAL A 75 11.73 9.14 8.32
C VAL A 75 10.49 8.26 8.43
N LEU A 76 10.67 6.96 8.65
CA LEU A 76 9.56 6.02 8.83
C LEU A 76 8.79 6.31 10.12
N ALA A 77 9.49 6.63 11.21
CA ALA A 77 8.86 6.99 12.48
C ALA A 77 8.00 8.25 12.34
N ASP A 78 8.48 9.28 11.64
CA ASP A 78 7.73 10.51 11.39
C ASP A 78 6.49 10.25 10.52
N LEU A 79 6.62 9.43 9.47
CA LEU A 79 5.49 9.06 8.61
C LEU A 79 4.43 8.27 9.36
N ILE A 80 4.84 7.29 10.17
CA ILE A 80 3.91 6.43 10.92
C ILE A 80 3.29 7.21 12.09
N GLY A 81 4.10 7.87 12.90
CA GLY A 81 3.65 8.63 14.06
C GLY A 81 2.80 9.85 13.66
N GLY A 82 3.22 10.58 12.63
CA GLY A 82 2.46 11.68 12.08
C GLY A 82 1.10 11.25 11.52
N PHE A 83 1.02 10.06 10.91
CA PHE A 83 -0.25 9.50 10.47
C PHE A 83 -1.15 9.10 11.62
N ALA A 84 -0.61 8.38 12.62
CA ALA A 84 -1.37 7.98 13.81
C ALA A 84 -1.99 9.19 14.50
N ASN A 85 -1.22 10.25 14.72
CA ASN A 85 -1.72 11.49 15.33
C ASN A 85 -2.85 12.11 14.50
N ARG A 86 -2.70 12.22 13.17
CA ARG A 86 -3.74 12.77 12.29
C ARG A 86 -5.03 11.96 12.34
N VAL A 87 -4.93 10.64 12.41
CA VAL A 87 -6.08 9.74 12.49
C VAL A 87 -6.76 9.85 13.85
N ASP A 88 -6.01 9.91 14.94
CA ASP A 88 -6.54 10.09 16.29
C ASP A 88 -7.26 11.42 16.43
N GLU A 89 -6.69 12.51 15.90
CA GLU A 89 -7.31 13.84 15.88
C GLU A 89 -8.60 13.89 15.06
N ALA A 90 -8.70 13.11 13.97
CA ALA A 90 -9.90 13.04 13.14
C ALA A 90 -10.99 12.12 13.72
N ALA A 91 -10.63 11.24 14.66
CA ALA A 91 -11.55 10.30 15.31
C ALA A 91 -12.15 10.83 16.63
N GLY A 92 -11.50 11.82 17.25
CA GLY A 92 -11.98 12.52 18.46
C GLY A 92 -12.97 13.64 18.15
#